data_AF-A0A2G6PS32-F1
#
_entry.id   AF-A0A2G6PS32-F1
#
_cell.length_a   1.000
_cell.length_b   1.000
_cell.length_c   1.000
_cell.angle_alpha   90.00
_cell.angle_beta   90.00
_cell.angle_gamma   90.00
#
_symmetry.space_group_name_H-M   'P 1'
#
loop_
_entity.id
_entity.type
_entity.pdbx_description
1 polymer ?
#
loop_
_entity_poly.entity_id
_entity_poly.type
_entity_poly.pdbx_seq_one_letter_code
_entity_poly.pdbx_strand_id
1 'polypeptide(L)'
;MRVKRSIMKKIYLLFASCIALFGTAMAQNDDNQFNKNYDPVRSELEEWDPIRGPWLSSSLEAISKKEPIPDRTFPEDITPAQMVAVLPEQTRSNIERIAMENTNGSSAEQAQWNEIRRVVVRPGAGCGTRTARTYGDPHLVTFDGARYSFQTVGEFVLAKSTAGMEVQARQKPQRDDFSLNTAVAMNVGGDRVCIYASDYPDGDRSTPVRVDGRAVNISAEKAYFLSNGGTIRRSGRKYIVAWPTGETVTAQMRLSGGMNFMNVNVQITDCSEGIFDGLLGNANGIEGDDFRGLNDQPSLRMSAGTDPFGSVTREMEQRRLAYLANTLADRYRVTQLTTLFDYPMGMTTASFTDRSFPRVHRTLNEIPNDRRMAARRRCEQQGISSRDMNGCIFDNSHLNLNPEPTPVIDDPSEGIILKPVREPKPNVNQEIEQEGRDNQVEGRRVLTPLPIEEPKDKPRFEERKEPTTERTTPASVATPAPVRTPAPARTTPTRKTTPSVRTSPTITKPKPSRTTTPSRSTPTRVTTPRRSTPSAPRRTAPSRPTPSKPTPSRSIPSRGGR
;
A
#
# COMPACT_ATOMS: atom_id res chain seq x y z
N MET A 1 -45.02 -31.86 -17.09
CA MET A 1 -44.00 -31.01 -16.42
C MET A 1 -43.17 -30.10 -17.36
N ARG A 2 -42.59 -30.58 -18.48
CA ARG A 2 -41.64 -29.79 -19.31
C ARG A 2 -42.08 -28.35 -19.65
N VAL A 3 -43.34 -28.14 -20.03
CA VAL A 3 -43.88 -26.81 -20.40
C VAL A 3 -43.73 -25.76 -19.28
N LYS A 4 -44.08 -26.09 -18.03
CA LYS A 4 -43.94 -25.15 -16.89
C LYS A 4 -42.48 -24.73 -16.66
N ARG A 5 -41.48 -25.61 -16.87
CA ARG A 5 -40.06 -25.24 -16.79
C ARG A 5 -39.63 -24.28 -17.92
N SER A 6 -40.18 -24.42 -19.12
CA SER A 6 -39.90 -23.50 -20.24
C SER A 6 -40.48 -22.09 -19.98
N ILE A 7 -41.72 -22.03 -19.49
CA ILE A 7 -42.39 -20.76 -19.14
C ILE A 7 -41.62 -20.04 -18.02
N MET A 8 -41.26 -20.75 -16.92
CA MET A 8 -40.49 -20.14 -15.83
C MET A 8 -39.11 -19.64 -16.30
N LYS A 9 -38.41 -20.34 -17.20
CA LYS A 9 -37.15 -19.83 -17.79
C LYS A 9 -37.35 -18.55 -18.60
N LYS A 10 -38.42 -18.46 -19.41
CA LYS A 10 -38.74 -17.24 -20.17
C LYS A 10 -39.10 -16.06 -19.25
N ILE A 11 -39.86 -16.31 -18.20
CA ILE A 11 -40.18 -15.30 -17.17
C ILE A 11 -38.89 -14.83 -16.48
N TYR A 12 -37.99 -15.73 -16.10
CA TYR A 12 -36.73 -15.36 -15.42
C TYR A 12 -35.81 -14.54 -16.32
N LEU A 13 -35.73 -14.86 -17.62
CA LEU A 13 -35.00 -14.08 -18.62
C LEU A 13 -35.63 -12.70 -18.86
N LEU A 14 -36.96 -12.61 -18.91
CA LEU A 14 -37.66 -11.32 -18.98
C LEU A 14 -37.41 -10.46 -17.74
N PHE A 15 -37.52 -11.01 -16.54
CA PHE A 15 -37.20 -10.28 -15.30
C PHE A 15 -35.74 -9.83 -15.26
N ALA A 16 -34.78 -10.69 -15.61
CA ALA A 16 -33.37 -10.31 -15.67
C ALA A 16 -33.11 -9.21 -16.72
N SER A 17 -33.74 -9.30 -17.90
CA SER A 17 -33.63 -8.28 -18.95
C SER A 17 -34.27 -6.95 -18.52
N CYS A 18 -35.42 -6.97 -17.85
CA CYS A 18 -36.04 -5.76 -17.32
C CYS A 18 -35.19 -5.13 -16.22
N ILE A 19 -34.64 -5.92 -15.29
CA ILE A 19 -33.73 -5.42 -14.24
C ILE A 19 -32.48 -4.78 -14.86
N ALA A 20 -31.90 -5.39 -15.90
CA ALA A 20 -30.78 -4.79 -16.64
C ALA A 20 -31.16 -3.46 -17.31
N LEU A 21 -32.30 -3.41 -18.03
CA LEU A 21 -32.78 -2.22 -18.73
C LEU A 21 -33.12 -1.06 -17.77
N PHE A 22 -33.78 -1.36 -16.63
CA PHE A 22 -34.02 -0.37 -15.59
C PHE A 22 -32.72 0.09 -14.92
N GLY A 23 -31.75 -0.82 -14.71
CA GLY A 23 -30.43 -0.45 -14.21
C GLY A 23 -29.68 0.52 -15.14
N THR A 24 -29.66 0.25 -16.44
CA THR A 24 -29.05 1.17 -17.43
C THR A 24 -29.78 2.50 -17.52
N ALA A 25 -31.10 2.52 -17.42
CA ALA A 25 -31.89 3.76 -17.48
C ALA A 25 -31.67 4.66 -16.25
N MET A 26 -31.47 4.07 -15.06
CA MET A 26 -31.13 4.82 -13.85
C MET A 26 -29.71 5.40 -13.94
N ALA A 27 -28.72 4.59 -14.32
CA ALA A 27 -27.34 5.06 -14.49
C ALA A 27 -27.23 6.21 -15.51
N GLN A 28 -27.91 6.10 -16.66
CA GLN A 28 -27.98 7.18 -17.66
C GLN A 28 -28.66 8.45 -17.13
N ASN A 29 -29.54 8.36 -16.14
CA ASN A 29 -30.19 9.51 -15.51
C ASN A 29 -29.34 10.12 -14.37
N ASP A 30 -28.51 9.31 -13.70
CA ASP A 30 -27.49 9.76 -12.76
C ASP A 30 -26.37 10.52 -13.48
N ASP A 31 -25.78 9.94 -14.54
CA ASP A 31 -24.71 10.58 -15.33
C ASP A 31 -25.17 11.92 -15.94
N ASN A 32 -26.41 12.01 -16.44
CA ASN A 32 -26.96 13.26 -16.97
C ASN A 32 -27.18 14.33 -15.89
N GLN A 33 -27.45 13.95 -14.64
CA GLN A 33 -27.55 14.91 -13.53
C GLN A 33 -26.16 15.36 -13.07
N PHE A 34 -25.24 14.41 -12.86
CA PHE A 34 -23.85 14.71 -12.50
C PHE A 34 -23.20 15.66 -13.52
N ASN A 35 -23.28 15.34 -14.83
CA ASN A 35 -22.65 16.16 -15.88
C ASN A 35 -23.15 17.62 -15.84
N LYS A 36 -24.46 17.84 -15.63
CA LYS A 36 -25.08 19.16 -15.53
C LYS A 36 -24.70 19.89 -14.22
N ASN A 37 -24.66 19.15 -13.11
CA ASN A 37 -24.24 19.70 -11.82
C ASN A 37 -22.72 20.03 -11.80
N TYR A 38 -21.95 19.47 -12.73
CA TYR A 38 -20.53 19.69 -12.92
C TYR A 38 -20.18 20.90 -13.83
N ASP A 39 -21.13 21.40 -14.65
CA ASP A 39 -20.94 22.58 -15.51
C ASP A 39 -20.37 23.84 -14.80
N PRO A 40 -20.70 24.15 -13.53
CA PRO A 40 -20.08 25.26 -12.80
C PRO A 40 -18.58 25.04 -12.51
N VAL A 41 -18.14 23.79 -12.28
CA VAL A 41 -16.71 23.47 -12.08
C VAL A 41 -15.93 23.64 -13.39
N ARG A 42 -16.54 23.24 -14.51
CA ARG A 42 -15.95 23.45 -15.84
C ARG A 42 -15.79 24.95 -16.13
N SER A 43 -16.83 25.73 -15.85
CA SER A 43 -16.83 27.20 -16.03
C SER A 43 -15.70 27.90 -15.24
N GLU A 44 -15.58 27.61 -13.93
CA GLU A 44 -14.54 28.19 -13.05
C GLU A 44 -13.11 27.87 -13.51
N LEU A 45 -12.90 26.68 -14.09
CA LEU A 45 -11.60 26.25 -14.59
C LEU A 45 -11.29 26.84 -15.99
N GLU A 46 -12.27 26.88 -16.89
CA GLU A 46 -12.11 27.45 -18.24
C GLU A 46 -11.91 28.98 -18.21
N GLU A 47 -12.53 29.70 -17.26
CA GLU A 47 -12.27 31.13 -17.04
C GLU A 47 -10.87 31.39 -16.45
N TRP A 48 -10.34 30.47 -15.66
CA TRP A 48 -9.01 30.59 -15.05
C TRP A 48 -7.85 30.41 -16.06
N ASP A 49 -7.87 29.37 -16.89
CA ASP A 49 -6.85 29.13 -17.91
C ASP A 49 -7.47 28.39 -19.13
N PRO A 50 -7.44 28.97 -20.34
CA PRO A 50 -8.13 28.42 -21.51
C PRO A 50 -7.48 27.14 -22.09
N ILE A 51 -6.39 26.64 -21.51
CA ILE A 51 -5.71 25.41 -21.94
C ILE A 51 -5.59 24.42 -20.76
N ARG A 52 -5.18 24.89 -19.58
CA ARG A 52 -5.05 24.05 -18.37
C ARG A 52 -6.41 23.78 -17.71
N GLY A 53 -7.34 24.73 -17.80
CA GLY A 53 -8.70 24.64 -17.26
C GLY A 53 -9.53 23.51 -17.86
N PRO A 54 -9.75 23.47 -19.20
CA PRO A 54 -10.45 22.37 -19.86
C PRO A 54 -9.84 21.00 -19.53
N TRP A 55 -8.51 20.89 -19.54
CA TRP A 55 -7.80 19.66 -19.19
C TRP A 55 -8.02 19.24 -17.74
N LEU A 56 -7.90 20.17 -16.78
CA LEU A 56 -8.09 19.86 -15.36
C LEU A 56 -9.54 19.47 -15.07
N SER A 57 -10.51 20.17 -15.68
CA SER A 57 -11.93 19.82 -15.54
C SER A 57 -12.20 18.41 -16.06
N SER A 58 -11.74 18.11 -17.28
CA SER A 58 -11.90 16.80 -17.91
C SER A 58 -11.14 15.69 -17.15
N SER A 59 -10.01 16.03 -16.51
CA SER A 59 -9.25 15.11 -15.65
C SER A 59 -9.99 14.81 -14.34
N LEU A 60 -10.59 15.82 -13.69
CA LEU A 60 -11.43 15.63 -12.49
C LEU A 60 -12.68 14.80 -12.81
N GLU A 61 -13.28 15.03 -13.98
CA GLU A 61 -14.41 14.26 -14.49
C GLU A 61 -14.04 12.79 -14.76
N ALA A 62 -12.91 12.54 -15.41
CA ALA A 62 -12.40 11.18 -15.66
C ALA A 62 -12.02 10.44 -14.37
N ILE A 63 -11.38 11.13 -13.40
CA ILE A 63 -11.04 10.55 -12.08
C ILE A 63 -12.31 10.13 -11.32
N SER A 64 -13.39 10.92 -11.39
CA SER A 64 -14.66 10.59 -10.71
C SER A 64 -15.34 9.35 -11.31
N LYS A 65 -15.19 9.17 -12.64
CA LYS A 65 -15.70 8.03 -13.41
C LYS A 65 -14.76 6.81 -13.42
N LYS A 66 -13.50 6.99 -12.96
CA LYS A 66 -12.41 6.00 -12.94
C LYS A 66 -11.99 5.57 -14.35
N GLU A 67 -11.89 6.58 -15.20
CA GLU A 67 -11.50 6.50 -16.60
C GLU A 67 -10.14 7.20 -16.82
N PRO A 68 -9.40 6.87 -17.90
CA PRO A 68 -8.17 7.58 -18.25
C PRO A 68 -8.39 9.08 -18.44
N ILE A 69 -7.45 9.91 -17.97
CA ILE A 69 -7.50 11.36 -18.15
C ILE A 69 -7.06 11.75 -19.57
N PRO A 70 -7.47 12.92 -20.09
CA PRO A 70 -6.99 13.38 -21.39
C PRO A 70 -5.50 13.74 -21.41
N ASP A 71 -4.91 13.66 -22.61
CA ASP A 71 -3.55 14.10 -22.89
C ASP A 71 -3.34 15.59 -22.59
N ARG A 72 -2.11 15.92 -22.19
CA ARG A 72 -1.73 17.28 -21.78
C ARG A 72 -1.22 18.07 -22.97
N THR A 73 -1.57 19.36 -23.01
CA THR A 73 -1.17 20.29 -24.08
C THR A 73 -0.39 21.51 -23.57
N PHE A 74 0.20 21.39 -22.38
CA PHE A 74 0.92 22.44 -21.65
C PHE A 74 2.19 21.86 -20.99
N PRO A 75 3.21 22.69 -20.65
CA PRO A 75 4.54 22.21 -20.30
C PRO A 75 4.73 21.72 -18.85
N GLU A 76 3.70 21.78 -17.99
CA GLU A 76 3.82 21.38 -16.59
C GLU A 76 3.70 19.85 -16.35
N ASP A 77 4.78 19.26 -15.85
CA ASP A 77 4.94 17.82 -15.56
C ASP A 77 4.36 17.41 -14.17
N ILE A 78 3.12 17.80 -13.86
CA ILE A 78 2.49 17.67 -12.52
C ILE A 78 1.14 16.91 -12.54
N THR A 79 0.72 16.24 -11.46
CA THR A 79 -0.57 15.52 -11.40
C THR A 79 -1.79 16.48 -11.35
N PRO A 80 -3.04 16.00 -11.60
CA PRO A 80 -4.25 16.81 -11.39
C PRO A 80 -4.35 17.46 -9.99
N ALA A 81 -4.07 16.73 -8.90
CA ALA A 81 -3.98 17.34 -7.55
C ALA A 81 -2.89 18.42 -7.43
N GLN A 82 -1.76 18.27 -8.11
CA GLN A 82 -0.70 19.29 -8.14
C GLN A 82 -1.07 20.48 -9.05
N MET A 83 -1.95 20.31 -10.04
CA MET A 83 -2.54 21.42 -10.80
C MET A 83 -3.62 22.15 -9.98
N VAL A 84 -4.38 21.44 -9.15
CA VAL A 84 -5.26 22.04 -8.13
C VAL A 84 -4.47 22.88 -7.12
N ALA A 85 -3.29 22.41 -6.70
CA ALA A 85 -2.43 23.11 -5.75
C ALA A 85 -1.98 24.50 -6.23
N VAL A 86 -1.85 24.70 -7.55
CA VAL A 86 -1.47 25.99 -8.18
C VAL A 86 -2.66 26.86 -8.60
N LEU A 87 -3.90 26.45 -8.33
CA LEU A 87 -5.08 27.27 -8.56
C LEU A 87 -5.06 28.52 -7.65
N PRO A 88 -5.59 29.67 -8.13
CA PRO A 88 -5.92 30.79 -7.26
C PRO A 88 -6.85 30.34 -6.13
N GLU A 89 -6.60 30.85 -4.91
CA GLU A 89 -7.35 30.48 -3.70
C GLU A 89 -8.87 30.61 -3.86
N GLN A 90 -9.33 31.63 -4.61
CA GLN A 90 -10.75 31.84 -4.90
C GLN A 90 -11.33 30.76 -5.82
N THR A 91 -10.64 30.42 -6.92
CA THR A 91 -11.06 29.36 -7.86
C THR A 91 -11.11 28.01 -7.15
N ARG A 92 -10.09 27.68 -6.34
CA ARG A 92 -10.13 26.45 -5.52
C ARG A 92 -11.29 26.47 -4.54
N SER A 93 -11.47 27.55 -3.77
CA SER A 93 -12.59 27.71 -2.82
C SER A 93 -13.97 27.59 -3.48
N ASN A 94 -14.13 28.09 -4.71
CA ASN A 94 -15.37 27.98 -5.46
C ASN A 94 -15.67 26.52 -5.85
N ILE A 95 -14.66 25.80 -6.36
CA ILE A 95 -14.80 24.38 -6.73
C ILE A 95 -15.01 23.50 -5.49
N GLU A 96 -14.28 23.74 -4.39
CA GLU A 96 -14.50 23.08 -3.10
C GLU A 96 -15.95 23.24 -2.62
N ARG A 97 -16.50 24.45 -2.69
CA ARG A 97 -17.89 24.75 -2.34
C ARG A 97 -18.88 24.00 -3.23
N ILE A 98 -18.70 24.04 -4.56
CA ILE A 98 -19.58 23.32 -5.52
C ILE A 98 -19.57 21.81 -5.23
N ALA A 99 -18.39 21.23 -4.93
CA ALA A 99 -18.28 19.81 -4.60
C ALA A 99 -18.95 19.44 -3.25
N MET A 100 -19.01 20.36 -2.28
CA MET A 100 -19.75 20.14 -1.03
C MET A 100 -21.27 20.27 -1.21
N GLU A 101 -21.74 21.22 -2.02
CA GLU A 101 -23.17 21.48 -2.26
C GLU A 101 -23.89 20.29 -2.94
N ASN A 102 -23.21 19.58 -3.84
CA ASN A 102 -23.78 18.47 -4.63
C ASN A 102 -23.74 17.08 -3.93
N THR A 103 -23.41 17.01 -2.64
CA THR A 103 -23.38 15.74 -1.87
C THR A 103 -24.76 15.12 -1.57
N ASN A 104 -25.85 15.69 -2.09
CA ASN A 104 -27.24 15.26 -1.86
C ASN A 104 -27.86 14.44 -3.01
N GLY A 105 -27.07 14.13 -4.05
CA GLY A 105 -27.49 13.35 -5.23
C GLY A 105 -27.75 11.86 -4.95
N SER A 106 -27.78 11.05 -6.00
CA SER A 106 -27.84 9.58 -5.87
C SER A 106 -26.53 9.00 -5.32
N SER A 107 -26.51 7.74 -4.88
CA SER A 107 -25.27 7.12 -4.37
C SER A 107 -24.15 7.01 -5.42
N ALA A 108 -24.47 7.06 -6.72
CA ALA A 108 -23.49 7.11 -7.79
C ALA A 108 -22.90 8.53 -7.94
N GLU A 109 -23.77 9.54 -8.03
CA GLU A 109 -23.38 10.95 -8.09
C GLU A 109 -22.57 11.37 -6.83
N GLN A 110 -22.99 10.94 -5.64
CA GLN A 110 -22.25 11.15 -4.39
C GLN A 110 -20.83 10.56 -4.45
N ALA A 111 -20.65 9.38 -5.07
CA ALA A 111 -19.33 8.77 -5.21
C ALA A 111 -18.44 9.57 -6.16
N GLN A 112 -19.00 10.06 -7.28
CA GLN A 112 -18.29 10.93 -8.22
C GLN A 112 -17.85 12.24 -7.54
N TRP A 113 -18.75 12.91 -6.82
CA TRP A 113 -18.41 14.15 -6.09
C TRP A 113 -17.39 13.97 -4.96
N ASN A 114 -17.39 12.81 -4.28
CA ASN A 114 -16.37 12.51 -3.27
C ASN A 114 -14.97 12.35 -3.86
N GLU A 115 -14.82 11.65 -5.00
CA GLU A 115 -13.50 11.53 -5.66
C GLU A 115 -13.03 12.89 -6.23
N ILE A 116 -13.93 13.77 -6.70
CA ILE A 116 -13.59 15.17 -7.05
C ILE A 116 -13.11 15.93 -5.81
N ARG A 117 -13.88 15.90 -4.72
CA ARG A 117 -13.55 16.57 -3.45
C ARG A 117 -12.22 16.09 -2.89
N ARG A 118 -11.88 14.81 -3.03
CA ARG A 118 -10.60 14.21 -2.67
C ARG A 118 -9.41 14.81 -3.44
N VAL A 119 -9.56 15.11 -4.73
CA VAL A 119 -8.52 15.77 -5.54
C VAL A 119 -8.44 17.27 -5.22
N VAL A 120 -9.59 17.95 -5.06
CA VAL A 120 -9.64 19.42 -4.96
C VAL A 120 -9.19 19.95 -3.59
N VAL A 121 -9.44 19.24 -2.49
CA VAL A 121 -9.21 19.75 -1.12
C VAL A 121 -7.73 19.61 -0.66
N ARG A 122 -6.75 19.83 -1.55
CA ARG A 122 -5.30 19.68 -1.25
C ARG A 122 -4.37 20.56 -2.12
N PRO A 123 -3.18 20.94 -1.60
CA PRO A 123 -2.85 21.36 -0.24
C PRO A 123 -2.86 22.90 -0.13
N GLY A 124 -3.47 23.43 0.92
CA GLY A 124 -3.63 24.89 1.12
C GLY A 124 -4.76 25.21 2.09
N ALA A 125 -5.86 24.47 1.98
CA ALA A 125 -7.02 24.49 2.89
C ALA A 125 -6.74 23.88 4.29
N GLY A 126 -5.55 24.12 4.87
CA GLY A 126 -5.17 23.67 6.22
C GLY A 126 -4.92 22.16 6.41
N CYS A 127 -5.09 21.37 5.36
CA CYS A 127 -4.96 19.91 5.34
C CYS A 127 -3.50 19.45 5.18
N GLY A 128 -2.85 18.90 6.22
CA GLY A 128 -1.43 18.50 6.24
C GLY A 128 -1.07 17.14 5.61
N THR A 129 0.16 16.66 5.88
CA THR A 129 0.72 15.42 5.31
C THR A 129 1.19 14.43 6.39
N ARG A 130 1.04 13.12 6.12
CA ARG A 130 1.57 12.02 6.94
C ARG A 130 2.53 11.19 6.11
N THR A 131 3.70 10.87 6.66
CA THR A 131 4.71 10.06 5.96
C THR A 131 5.05 8.81 6.77
N ALA A 132 4.71 7.66 6.22
CA ALA A 132 5.12 6.34 6.69
C ALA A 132 6.31 5.83 5.85
N ARG A 133 7.09 4.88 6.36
CA ARG A 133 8.23 4.31 5.60
C ARG A 133 8.59 2.89 5.99
N THR A 134 9.19 2.17 5.05
CA THR A 134 10.00 0.97 5.27
C THR A 134 11.42 1.22 4.75
N TYR A 135 12.42 1.05 5.60
CA TYR A 135 13.81 1.41 5.33
C TYR A 135 14.79 0.44 6.02
N GLY A 136 16.01 0.33 5.51
CA GLY A 136 16.99 -0.57 6.12
C GLY A 136 16.57 -2.04 6.03
N ASP A 137 16.67 -2.78 7.13
CA ASP A 137 16.39 -4.22 7.20
C ASP A 137 15.07 -4.59 7.91
N PRO A 138 14.00 -4.67 7.11
CA PRO A 138 13.15 -3.52 6.92
C PRO A 138 12.58 -3.03 8.27
N HIS A 139 13.05 -1.88 8.72
CA HIS A 139 12.44 -1.08 9.78
C HIS A 139 11.23 -0.32 9.22
N LEU A 140 10.10 -0.40 9.91
CA LEU A 140 8.87 0.27 9.54
C LEU A 140 8.55 1.41 10.51
N VAL A 141 7.98 2.48 9.97
CA VAL A 141 7.32 3.56 10.69
C VAL A 141 5.92 3.72 10.10
N THR A 142 4.88 3.57 10.90
CA THR A 142 3.48 3.78 10.47
C THR A 142 3.18 5.27 10.23
N PHE A 143 2.02 5.56 9.62
CA PHE A 143 1.58 6.95 9.39
C PHE A 143 1.43 7.74 10.70
N ASP A 144 1.12 7.06 11.80
CA ASP A 144 0.92 7.65 13.13
C ASP A 144 2.14 7.47 14.06
N GLY A 145 3.23 6.91 13.54
CA GLY A 145 4.56 6.97 14.14
C GLY A 145 5.01 5.73 14.92
N ALA A 146 4.22 4.66 14.94
CA ALA A 146 4.59 3.39 15.56
C ALA A 146 5.79 2.79 14.81
N ARG A 147 6.75 2.23 15.56
CA ARG A 147 8.02 1.73 15.01
C ARG A 147 8.23 0.26 15.31
N TYR A 148 8.67 -0.51 14.32
CA TYR A 148 9.02 -1.92 14.50
C TYR A 148 9.91 -2.44 13.36
N SER A 149 10.66 -3.50 13.61
CA SER A 149 11.42 -4.22 12.58
C SER A 149 10.62 -5.40 12.07
N PHE A 150 10.53 -5.58 10.75
CA PHE A 150 9.68 -6.58 10.12
C PHE A 150 10.53 -7.55 9.27
N GLN A 151 11.45 -8.24 9.93
CA GLN A 151 12.44 -9.16 9.34
C GLN A 151 11.79 -10.44 8.78
N THR A 152 11.04 -10.31 7.69
CA THR A 152 10.25 -11.39 7.06
C THR A 152 10.58 -11.52 5.57
N VAL A 153 10.09 -12.57 4.91
CA VAL A 153 10.16 -12.68 3.45
C VAL A 153 8.80 -13.08 2.86
N GLY A 154 8.56 -12.62 1.63
CA GLY A 154 7.28 -12.70 0.96
C GLY A 154 6.90 -11.38 0.31
N GLU A 155 5.62 -11.21 0.03
CA GLU A 155 5.05 -9.98 -0.50
C GLU A 155 3.95 -9.51 0.44
N PHE A 156 3.91 -8.22 0.76
CA PHE A 156 3.07 -7.67 1.83
C PHE A 156 2.44 -6.33 1.46
N VAL A 157 1.20 -6.10 1.92
CA VAL A 157 0.52 -4.80 1.82
C VAL A 157 1.16 -3.83 2.82
N LEU A 158 1.85 -2.82 2.30
CA LEU A 158 2.35 -1.70 3.11
C LEU A 158 1.19 -0.80 3.53
N ALA A 159 0.39 -0.34 2.57
CA ALA A 159 -0.77 0.50 2.81
C ALA A 159 -1.86 0.25 1.75
N LYS A 160 -3.12 0.21 2.18
CA LYS A 160 -4.29 0.12 1.31
C LYS A 160 -5.42 0.97 1.88
N SER A 161 -5.98 1.89 1.09
CA SER A 161 -7.20 2.63 1.43
C SER A 161 -8.43 1.98 0.77
N THR A 162 -9.59 2.11 1.40
CA THR A 162 -10.89 1.81 0.76
C THR A 162 -11.18 2.72 -0.45
N ALA A 163 -10.48 3.85 -0.60
CA ALA A 163 -10.52 4.73 -1.78
C ALA A 163 -9.55 4.29 -2.91
N GLY A 164 -9.13 3.02 -2.93
CA GLY A 164 -8.46 2.38 -4.07
C GLY A 164 -6.93 2.47 -4.12
N MET A 165 -6.30 3.39 -3.38
CA MET A 165 -4.83 3.41 -3.23
C MET A 165 -4.35 2.09 -2.62
N GLU A 166 -3.35 1.46 -3.22
CA GLU A 166 -2.65 0.30 -2.64
C GLU A 166 -1.16 0.33 -2.96
N VAL A 167 -0.34 -0.05 -1.97
CA VAL A 167 1.12 -0.15 -2.04
C VAL A 167 1.54 -1.49 -1.41
N GLN A 168 2.27 -2.30 -2.17
CA GLN A 168 2.78 -3.61 -1.76
C GLN A 168 4.31 -3.65 -1.86
N ALA A 169 4.99 -4.37 -0.98
CA ALA A 169 6.44 -4.57 -1.01
C ALA A 169 6.84 -6.06 -1.04
N ARG A 170 7.86 -6.40 -1.83
CA ARG A 170 8.48 -7.72 -1.91
C ARG A 170 9.74 -7.73 -1.05
N GLN A 171 9.81 -8.64 -0.07
CA GLN A 171 10.95 -8.80 0.84
C GLN A 171 11.65 -10.13 0.57
N LYS A 172 12.98 -10.08 0.42
CA LYS A 172 13.84 -11.24 0.14
C LYS A 172 14.96 -11.35 1.17
N PRO A 173 15.44 -12.57 1.47
CA PRO A 173 16.53 -12.76 2.41
C PRO A 173 17.87 -12.33 1.79
N GLN A 174 18.61 -11.48 2.49
CA GLN A 174 20.02 -11.21 2.20
C GLN A 174 20.92 -12.22 2.92
N ARG A 175 20.48 -12.70 4.09
CA ARG A 175 21.06 -13.79 4.90
C ARG A 175 19.92 -14.54 5.60
N ASP A 176 20.23 -15.64 6.29
CA ASP A 176 19.29 -16.39 7.15
C ASP A 176 18.66 -15.53 8.28
N ASP A 177 19.29 -14.39 8.61
CA ASP A 177 18.95 -13.50 9.72
C ASP A 177 18.54 -12.07 9.31
N PHE A 178 18.55 -11.74 8.00
CA PHE A 178 18.21 -10.39 7.49
C PHE A 178 17.50 -10.42 6.15
N SER A 179 16.41 -9.66 6.01
CA SER A 179 15.72 -9.41 4.74
C SER A 179 15.75 -7.93 4.32
N LEU A 180 15.54 -7.69 3.03
CA LEU A 180 15.52 -6.36 2.42
C LEU A 180 14.34 -6.23 1.43
N ASN A 181 13.78 -5.03 1.29
CA ASN A 181 12.76 -4.76 0.26
C ASN A 181 13.42 -4.76 -1.13
N THR A 182 13.01 -5.68 -2.01
CA THR A 182 13.58 -5.90 -3.35
C THR A 182 12.65 -5.48 -4.49
N ALA A 183 11.36 -5.22 -4.22
CA ALA A 183 10.47 -4.54 -5.15
C ALA A 183 9.32 -3.82 -4.41
N VAL A 184 8.70 -2.86 -5.09
CA VAL A 184 7.43 -2.22 -4.68
C VAL A 184 6.45 -2.24 -5.86
N ALA A 185 5.17 -2.51 -5.58
CA ALA A 185 4.09 -2.49 -6.56
C ALA A 185 2.92 -1.64 -6.04
N MET A 186 2.27 -0.90 -6.93
CA MET A 186 1.36 0.19 -6.57
C MET A 186 0.17 0.24 -7.53
N ASN A 187 -1.02 0.55 -6.97
CA ASN A 187 -2.20 0.92 -7.75
C ASN A 187 -2.34 2.45 -7.76
N VAL A 188 -2.01 3.07 -8.90
CA VAL A 188 -1.91 4.52 -9.07
C VAL A 188 -3.11 5.05 -9.84
N GLY A 189 -4.24 5.21 -9.13
CA GLY A 189 -5.51 5.64 -9.74
C GLY A 189 -6.18 4.62 -10.67
N GLY A 190 -5.57 3.45 -10.86
CA GLY A 190 -5.95 2.43 -11.84
C GLY A 190 -4.73 1.84 -12.55
N ASP A 191 -3.67 2.63 -12.76
CA ASP A 191 -2.43 2.18 -13.40
C ASP A 191 -1.60 1.30 -12.46
N ARG A 192 -1.14 0.13 -12.92
CA ARG A 192 -0.38 -0.82 -12.11
C ARG A 192 1.12 -0.58 -12.27
N VAL A 193 1.72 0.12 -11.31
CA VAL A 193 3.14 0.53 -11.34
C VAL A 193 3.98 -0.38 -10.45
N CYS A 194 5.00 -1.02 -11.01
CA CYS A 194 5.98 -1.82 -10.27
C CYS A 194 7.41 -1.29 -10.44
N ILE A 195 8.20 -1.32 -9.37
CA ILE A 195 9.63 -0.96 -9.39
C ILE A 195 10.41 -2.11 -8.75
N TYR A 196 11.34 -2.69 -9.50
CA TYR A 196 12.12 -3.86 -9.10
C TYR A 196 13.60 -3.49 -8.88
N ALA A 197 14.18 -3.93 -7.76
CA ALA A 197 15.63 -3.85 -7.51
C ALA A 197 16.39 -5.11 -7.99
N SER A 198 15.66 -6.23 -8.08
CA SER A 198 16.09 -7.53 -8.59
C SER A 198 14.87 -8.31 -9.08
N ASP A 199 15.08 -9.51 -9.65
CA ASP A 199 14.00 -10.45 -10.02
C ASP A 199 12.99 -9.88 -11.04
N TYR A 200 13.53 -9.17 -12.05
CA TYR A 200 12.77 -8.58 -13.14
C TYR A 200 11.87 -9.61 -13.85
N PRO A 201 10.56 -9.32 -14.02
CA PRO A 201 9.55 -10.31 -14.42
C PRO A 201 9.68 -10.80 -15.87
N ASP A 202 10.23 -9.92 -16.71
CA ASP A 202 10.35 -10.01 -18.17
C ASP A 202 11.79 -10.31 -18.63
N GLY A 203 12.75 -10.30 -17.69
CA GLY A 203 14.18 -10.40 -17.97
C GLY A 203 14.86 -9.09 -18.39
N ASP A 204 14.11 -8.02 -18.67
CA ASP A 204 14.65 -6.72 -19.07
C ASP A 204 15.33 -6.03 -17.87
N ARG A 205 16.49 -5.42 -18.15
CA ARG A 205 17.35 -4.72 -17.18
C ARG A 205 17.63 -3.27 -17.57
N SER A 206 17.05 -2.77 -18.67
CA SER A 206 17.17 -1.38 -19.12
C SER A 206 16.65 -0.40 -18.08
N THR A 207 15.51 -0.74 -17.46
CA THR A 207 14.78 0.03 -16.45
C THR A 207 14.34 -0.86 -15.30
N PRO A 208 14.22 -0.34 -14.06
CA PRO A 208 13.55 -1.04 -12.97
C PRO A 208 12.02 -0.91 -13.01
N VAL A 209 11.47 0.05 -13.76
CA VAL A 209 10.04 0.44 -13.70
C VAL A 209 9.20 -0.31 -14.74
N ARG A 210 8.08 -0.89 -14.31
CA ARG A 210 7.01 -1.43 -15.16
C ARG A 210 5.73 -0.64 -14.94
N VAL A 211 4.99 -0.41 -16.02
CA VAL A 211 3.60 0.07 -16.00
C VAL A 211 2.77 -0.98 -16.73
N ASP A 212 1.77 -1.54 -16.04
CA ASP A 212 0.90 -2.62 -16.53
C ASP A 212 1.66 -3.84 -17.09
N GLY A 213 2.81 -4.16 -16.49
CA GLY A 213 3.70 -5.25 -16.90
C GLY A 213 4.63 -4.93 -18.06
N ARG A 214 4.60 -3.71 -18.63
CA ARG A 214 5.52 -3.25 -19.68
C ARG A 214 6.67 -2.46 -19.05
N ALA A 215 7.91 -2.77 -19.42
CA ALA A 215 9.07 -1.98 -19.01
C ALA A 215 9.01 -0.56 -19.60
N VAL A 216 9.23 0.47 -18.78
CA VAL A 216 9.21 1.89 -19.21
C VAL A 216 10.45 2.65 -18.74
N ASN A 217 11.05 3.44 -19.63
CA ASN A 217 12.22 4.25 -19.30
C ASN A 217 11.80 5.62 -18.75
N ILE A 218 12.17 5.88 -17.48
CA ILE A 218 11.91 7.18 -16.83
C ILE A 218 13.12 8.10 -17.03
N SER A 219 12.88 9.22 -17.71
CA SER A 219 13.85 10.31 -17.89
C SER A 219 14.26 10.94 -16.55
N ALA A 220 15.45 11.54 -16.51
CA ALA A 220 15.89 12.35 -15.38
C ALA A 220 15.34 13.80 -15.43
N GLU A 221 14.85 14.25 -16.58
CA GLU A 221 14.44 15.64 -16.83
C GLU A 221 12.93 15.83 -16.80
N LYS A 222 12.18 14.84 -17.29
CA LYS A 222 10.71 14.85 -17.40
C LYS A 222 10.03 13.81 -16.52
N ALA A 223 8.77 14.07 -16.18
CA ALA A 223 7.87 13.04 -15.68
C ALA A 223 7.46 12.07 -16.81
N TYR A 224 7.23 10.80 -16.45
CA TYR A 224 6.42 9.88 -17.22
C TYR A 224 4.97 9.97 -16.73
N PHE A 225 4.01 10.14 -17.63
CA PHE A 225 2.59 10.27 -17.31
C PHE A 225 1.91 8.90 -17.28
N LEU A 226 0.99 8.70 -16.32
CA LEU A 226 0.18 7.49 -16.19
C LEU A 226 -1.25 7.78 -16.67
N SER A 227 -1.93 6.79 -17.23
CA SER A 227 -3.18 6.97 -17.98
C SER A 227 -4.30 7.53 -17.11
N ASN A 228 -4.35 7.16 -15.83
CA ASN A 228 -5.33 7.64 -14.85
C ASN A 228 -4.80 8.86 -14.05
N GLY A 229 -3.84 9.60 -14.63
CA GLY A 229 -3.41 10.92 -14.18
C GLY A 229 -2.28 10.98 -13.15
N GLY A 230 -1.77 9.82 -12.73
CA GLY A 230 -0.54 9.75 -11.93
C GLY A 230 0.72 10.14 -12.72
N THR A 231 1.85 10.25 -12.03
CA THR A 231 3.16 10.50 -12.66
C THR A 231 4.28 9.68 -12.01
N ILE A 232 5.34 9.41 -12.78
CA ILE A 232 6.60 8.84 -12.28
C ILE A 232 7.74 9.79 -12.64
N ARG A 233 8.46 10.29 -11.64
CA ARG A 233 9.67 11.12 -11.80
C ARG A 233 10.90 10.36 -11.27
N ARG A 234 12.07 10.61 -11.85
CA ARG A 234 13.34 9.98 -11.43
C ARG A 234 14.39 11.04 -11.12
N SER A 235 15.05 10.91 -9.97
CA SER A 235 16.25 11.68 -9.61
C SER A 235 17.38 10.72 -9.24
N GLY A 236 18.25 10.43 -10.21
CA GLY A 236 19.35 9.46 -10.08
C GLY A 236 18.87 8.03 -9.75
N ARG A 237 18.86 7.69 -8.45
CA ARG A 237 18.39 6.42 -7.87
C ARG A 237 17.07 6.53 -7.06
N LYS A 238 16.52 7.75 -6.90
CA LYS A 238 15.20 8.03 -6.32
C LYS A 238 14.16 7.93 -7.44
N TYR A 239 13.13 7.10 -7.27
CA TYR A 239 11.91 7.14 -8.08
C TYR A 239 10.79 7.71 -7.21
N ILE A 240 10.01 8.64 -7.76
CA ILE A 240 8.89 9.32 -7.08
C ILE A 240 7.65 9.06 -7.93
N VAL A 241 6.67 8.36 -7.37
CA VAL A 241 5.38 8.08 -7.99
C VAL A 241 4.33 8.92 -7.29
N ALA A 242 3.65 9.81 -8.00
CA ALA A 242 2.59 10.66 -7.46
C ALA A 242 1.23 10.29 -8.05
N TRP A 243 0.22 10.20 -7.20
CA TRP A 243 -1.16 9.84 -7.55
C TRP A 243 -1.90 11.05 -8.15
N PRO A 244 -2.95 10.82 -8.97
CA PRO A 244 -3.85 11.89 -9.41
C PRO A 244 -4.50 12.63 -8.24
N THR A 245 -4.68 11.94 -7.11
CA THR A 245 -5.28 12.37 -5.84
C THR A 245 -4.28 12.90 -4.80
N GLY A 246 -3.00 13.05 -5.15
CA GLY A 246 -1.99 13.75 -4.35
C GLY A 246 -1.18 12.90 -3.36
N GLU A 247 -1.50 11.62 -3.16
CA GLU A 247 -0.61 10.70 -2.44
C GLU A 247 0.69 10.45 -3.22
N THR A 248 1.81 10.17 -2.55
CA THR A 248 3.12 10.01 -3.18
C THR A 248 3.93 8.87 -2.57
N VAL A 249 4.59 8.06 -3.40
CA VAL A 249 5.55 7.03 -2.99
C VAL A 249 6.94 7.34 -3.51
N THR A 250 7.93 7.39 -2.62
CA THR A 250 9.36 7.44 -2.97
C THR A 250 10.01 6.08 -2.79
N ALA A 251 10.51 5.50 -3.87
CA ALA A 251 11.37 4.31 -3.87
C ALA A 251 12.83 4.71 -4.12
N GLN A 252 13.66 4.65 -3.06
CA GLN A 252 15.07 4.99 -3.12
C GLN A 252 15.91 3.72 -3.25
N MET A 253 16.49 3.49 -4.43
CA MET A 253 17.35 2.33 -4.72
C MET A 253 18.69 2.44 -3.98
N ARG A 254 19.08 1.36 -3.28
CA ARG A 254 20.32 1.22 -2.49
C ARG A 254 21.03 -0.10 -2.83
N LEU A 255 22.18 -0.35 -2.22
CA LEU A 255 23.02 -1.54 -2.41
C LEU A 255 23.61 -1.96 -1.05
N SER A 256 23.54 -3.25 -0.72
CA SER A 256 24.13 -3.82 0.50
C SER A 256 24.63 -5.24 0.23
N GLY A 257 25.87 -5.56 0.60
CA GLY A 257 26.40 -6.93 0.46
C GLY A 257 26.26 -7.56 -0.94
N GLY A 258 26.29 -6.76 -2.01
CA GLY A 258 26.03 -7.20 -3.40
C GLY A 258 24.56 -7.26 -3.82
N MET A 259 23.61 -7.13 -2.88
CA MET A 259 22.17 -7.10 -3.15
C MET A 259 21.66 -5.67 -3.36
N ASN A 260 21.04 -5.42 -4.51
CA ASN A 260 20.23 -4.22 -4.72
C ASN A 260 18.92 -4.34 -3.91
N PHE A 261 18.52 -3.24 -3.27
CA PHE A 261 17.28 -3.15 -2.49
C PHE A 261 16.76 -1.71 -2.52
N MET A 262 15.65 -1.42 -1.83
CA MET A 262 15.10 -0.07 -1.75
C MET A 262 14.56 0.30 -0.36
N ASN A 263 14.69 1.58 -0.01
CA ASN A 263 13.85 2.20 1.02
C ASN A 263 12.57 2.72 0.33
N VAL A 264 11.40 2.44 0.89
CA VAL A 264 10.10 2.91 0.37
C VAL A 264 9.47 3.84 1.40
N ASN A 265 9.08 5.04 0.97
CA ASN A 265 8.42 6.03 1.82
C ASN A 265 7.08 6.38 1.18
N VAL A 266 6.00 6.30 1.94
CA VAL A 266 4.64 6.57 1.50
C VAL A 266 4.17 7.83 2.20
N GLN A 267 3.93 8.88 1.43
CA GLN A 267 3.29 10.09 1.90
C GLN A 267 1.83 10.07 1.47
N ILE A 268 0.94 10.15 2.45
CA ILE A 268 -0.46 10.46 2.26
C ILE A 268 -0.72 11.86 2.85
N THR A 269 -1.93 12.34 2.68
CA THR A 269 -2.31 13.68 3.10
C THR A 269 -3.40 13.52 4.18
N ASP A 270 -3.36 14.20 5.34
CA ASP A 270 -4.27 13.98 6.51
C ASP A 270 -5.74 13.64 6.17
N CYS A 271 -6.41 14.54 5.46
CA CYS A 271 -7.78 14.44 4.95
C CYS A 271 -7.96 13.41 3.79
N SER A 272 -7.09 12.40 3.65
CA SER A 272 -7.13 11.40 2.57
C SER A 272 -8.33 10.49 2.77
N GLU A 273 -9.15 10.32 1.74
CA GLU A 273 -10.40 9.58 1.89
C GLU A 273 -10.21 8.05 1.97
N GLY A 274 -11.17 7.41 2.63
CA GLY A 274 -11.17 5.99 2.93
C GLY A 274 -10.41 5.61 4.21
N ILE A 275 -10.52 4.35 4.61
CA ILE A 275 -9.89 3.83 5.83
C ILE A 275 -8.64 3.03 5.44
N PHE A 276 -7.47 3.43 5.92
CA PHE A 276 -6.21 2.71 5.64
C PHE A 276 -6.07 1.44 6.49
N ASP A 277 -5.53 0.38 5.90
CA ASP A 277 -5.03 -0.81 6.58
C ASP A 277 -3.74 -1.29 5.88
N GLY A 278 -2.83 -1.91 6.63
CA GLY A 278 -1.53 -2.37 6.11
C GLY A 278 -0.45 -2.38 7.19
N LEU A 279 0.75 -2.80 6.82
CA LEU A 279 1.93 -2.75 7.70
C LEU A 279 2.31 -1.31 8.11
N LEU A 280 1.90 -0.29 7.36
CA LEU A 280 2.09 1.12 7.67
C LEU A 280 0.95 1.74 8.50
N GLY A 281 0.03 0.92 9.02
CA GLY A 281 -0.96 1.35 10.01
C GLY A 281 -2.30 1.81 9.42
N ASN A 282 -3.05 2.59 10.21
CA ASN A 282 -4.42 3.02 9.85
C ASN A 282 -4.59 4.53 9.56
N ALA A 283 -3.58 5.34 9.89
CA ALA A 283 -3.50 6.78 9.62
C ALA A 283 -4.57 7.68 10.29
N ASN A 284 -5.22 7.24 11.37
CA ASN A 284 -6.23 8.04 12.09
C ASN A 284 -5.64 9.06 13.09
N GLY A 285 -4.33 9.02 13.36
CA GLY A 285 -3.64 9.84 14.35
C GLY A 285 -3.36 9.18 15.70
N ILE A 286 -3.59 7.86 15.83
CA ILE A 286 -3.52 7.13 17.09
C ILE A 286 -2.57 5.92 16.93
N GLU A 287 -1.29 6.15 17.22
CA GLU A 287 -0.22 5.12 17.29
C GLU A 287 -0.66 3.84 18.03
N GLY A 288 -1.52 4.00 19.04
CA GLY A 288 -2.07 2.94 19.86
C GLY A 288 -3.04 1.97 19.17
N ASP A 289 -3.66 2.31 18.03
CA ASP A 289 -4.65 1.45 17.36
C ASP A 289 -4.36 1.11 15.87
N ASP A 290 -3.19 1.50 15.35
CA ASP A 290 -2.68 1.23 13.99
C ASP A 290 -3.09 -0.13 13.40
N PHE A 291 -2.89 -1.25 14.12
CA PHE A 291 -3.25 -2.59 13.63
C PHE A 291 -4.61 -3.12 14.12
N ARG A 292 -5.57 -2.21 14.40
CA ARG A 292 -7.00 -2.48 14.68
C ARG A 292 -7.23 -3.64 15.66
N GLY A 293 -6.81 -3.46 16.91
CA GLY A 293 -6.98 -4.46 17.99
C GLY A 293 -5.93 -5.57 18.03
N LEU A 294 -5.03 -5.69 17.04
CA LEU A 294 -3.82 -6.50 17.22
C LEU A 294 -2.85 -5.83 18.23
N ASN A 295 -2.86 -4.50 18.33
CA ASN A 295 -2.08 -3.74 19.31
C ASN A 295 -2.39 -4.12 20.77
N ASP A 296 -3.60 -4.62 21.06
CA ASP A 296 -3.96 -5.12 22.39
C ASP A 296 -3.30 -6.46 22.76
N GLN A 297 -2.66 -7.16 21.80
CA GLN A 297 -1.90 -8.38 22.09
C GLN A 297 -0.68 -8.03 22.96
N PRO A 298 -0.40 -8.75 24.07
CA PRO A 298 0.77 -8.51 24.90
C PRO A 298 2.12 -8.61 24.18
N SER A 299 2.16 -9.25 23.00
CA SER A 299 3.31 -9.30 22.09
C SER A 299 3.46 -8.07 21.18
N LEU A 300 2.43 -7.24 21.02
CA LEU A 300 2.47 -5.97 20.26
C LEU A 300 2.37 -4.71 21.13
N ARG A 301 2.01 -4.82 22.42
CA ARG A 301 1.95 -3.70 23.37
C ARG A 301 3.32 -3.07 23.66
N MET A 302 3.84 -2.32 22.71
CA MET A 302 4.83 -1.27 22.95
C MET A 302 4.10 -0.04 23.50
N SER A 303 4.66 0.64 24.51
CA SER A 303 4.16 1.96 24.90
C SER A 303 4.41 2.95 23.75
N ALA A 304 3.47 3.85 23.49
CA ALA A 304 3.57 4.83 22.41
C ALA A 304 4.91 5.58 22.43
N GLY A 305 5.57 5.68 21.27
CA GLY A 305 6.89 6.27 21.09
C GLY A 305 8.07 5.46 21.65
N THR A 306 7.87 4.21 22.08
CA THR A 306 8.97 3.34 22.55
C THR A 306 9.81 2.84 21.39
N ASP A 307 11.12 2.82 21.60
CA ASP A 307 12.10 2.31 20.65
C ASP A 307 11.89 0.80 20.34
N PRO A 308 11.94 0.36 19.06
CA PRO A 308 11.78 -1.05 18.70
C PRO A 308 12.82 -2.00 19.31
N PHE A 309 13.91 -1.46 19.82
CA PHE A 309 15.03 -2.17 20.43
C PHE A 309 15.26 -1.72 21.88
N GLY A 310 14.23 -1.14 22.51
CA GLY A 310 14.24 -0.71 23.91
C GLY A 310 14.42 -1.85 24.91
N SER A 311 14.51 -1.51 26.20
CA SER A 311 14.86 -2.45 27.28
C SER A 311 13.73 -3.40 27.71
N VAL A 312 13.22 -4.20 26.78
CA VAL A 312 12.46 -5.42 27.08
C VAL A 312 13.39 -6.59 27.39
N THR A 313 12.92 -7.63 28.10
CA THR A 313 13.72 -8.85 28.26
C THR A 313 13.80 -9.62 26.94
N ARG A 314 14.83 -10.46 26.79
CA ARG A 314 15.10 -11.24 25.57
C ARG A 314 13.90 -12.11 25.17
N GLU A 315 13.18 -12.64 26.15
CA GLU A 315 12.02 -13.53 25.95
C GLU A 315 10.79 -12.76 25.47
N MET A 316 10.60 -11.53 25.94
CA MET A 316 9.53 -10.65 25.44
C MET A 316 9.83 -10.18 24.01
N GLU A 317 11.09 -9.82 23.73
CA GLU A 317 11.52 -9.42 22.39
C GLU A 317 11.38 -10.57 21.38
N GLN A 318 11.81 -11.78 21.73
CA GLN A 318 11.64 -12.95 20.88
C GLN A 318 10.15 -13.29 20.63
N ARG A 319 9.26 -13.08 21.61
CA ARG A 319 7.80 -13.23 21.42
C ARG A 319 7.21 -12.14 20.52
N ARG A 320 7.65 -10.89 20.64
CA ARG A 320 7.25 -9.77 19.77
C ARG A 320 7.66 -10.05 18.32
N LEU A 321 8.93 -10.37 18.09
CA LEU A 321 9.45 -10.65 16.75
C LEU A 321 8.79 -11.89 16.12
N ALA A 322 8.60 -12.97 16.89
CA ALA A 322 7.86 -14.15 16.41
C ALA A 322 6.40 -13.83 16.05
N TYR A 323 5.72 -12.97 16.82
CA TYR A 323 4.37 -12.50 16.48
C TYR A 323 4.37 -11.67 15.19
N LEU A 324 5.34 -10.76 15.02
CA LEU A 324 5.47 -9.94 13.81
C LEU A 324 5.70 -10.83 12.57
N ALA A 325 6.64 -11.76 12.64
CA ALA A 325 7.00 -12.66 11.54
C ALA A 325 5.91 -13.68 11.15
N ASN A 326 4.97 -13.98 12.05
CA ASN A 326 3.87 -14.90 11.80
C ASN A 326 2.52 -14.17 11.68
N THR A 327 1.93 -13.75 12.80
CA THR A 327 0.55 -13.25 12.86
C THR A 327 0.35 -11.91 12.14
N LEU A 328 1.26 -10.94 12.33
CA LEU A 328 1.16 -9.66 11.60
C LEU A 328 1.47 -9.86 10.11
N ALA A 329 2.53 -10.61 9.81
CA ALA A 329 2.92 -10.92 8.44
C ALA A 329 1.81 -11.61 7.66
N ASP A 330 1.10 -12.56 8.24
CA ASP A 330 0.03 -13.28 7.56
C ASP A 330 -1.26 -12.48 7.36
N ARG A 331 -1.58 -11.52 8.25
CA ARG A 331 -2.70 -10.60 8.02
C ARG A 331 -2.49 -9.76 6.76
N TYR A 332 -1.25 -9.34 6.52
CA TYR A 332 -0.91 -8.43 5.42
C TYR A 332 -0.19 -9.11 4.25
N ARG A 333 -0.09 -10.45 4.23
CA ARG A 333 0.56 -11.20 3.16
C ARG A 333 -0.26 -11.13 1.88
N VAL A 334 0.39 -10.72 0.80
CA VAL A 334 -0.17 -10.68 -0.54
C VAL A 334 -0.45 -12.10 -1.03
N THR A 335 -1.67 -12.32 -1.53
CA THR A 335 -2.08 -13.58 -2.16
C THR A 335 -1.94 -13.49 -3.68
N GLN A 336 -1.90 -14.64 -4.37
CA GLN A 336 -1.81 -14.68 -5.84
C GLN A 336 -3.03 -14.03 -6.54
N LEU A 337 -4.15 -13.83 -5.83
CA LEU A 337 -5.35 -13.13 -6.33
C LEU A 337 -5.35 -11.62 -6.03
N THR A 338 -4.47 -11.15 -5.12
CA THR A 338 -4.43 -9.75 -4.67
C THR A 338 -3.10 -9.08 -5.01
N THR A 339 -2.19 -9.76 -5.70
CA THR A 339 -0.87 -9.22 -6.02
C THR A 339 -0.91 -8.20 -7.14
N LEU A 340 -0.20 -7.09 -6.94
CA LEU A 340 0.05 -6.08 -7.97
C LEU A 340 1.33 -6.41 -8.76
N PHE A 341 2.20 -7.27 -8.24
CA PHE A 341 3.46 -7.65 -8.89
C PHE A 341 3.27 -8.50 -10.13
N ASP A 342 4.25 -8.40 -11.02
CA ASP A 342 4.50 -9.35 -12.10
C ASP A 342 5.49 -10.43 -11.65
N TYR A 343 5.50 -11.55 -12.38
CA TYR A 343 6.30 -12.73 -12.07
C TYR A 343 6.95 -13.31 -13.33
N PRO A 344 8.21 -13.75 -13.26
CA PRO A 344 8.79 -14.61 -14.29
C PRO A 344 7.98 -15.90 -14.50
N MET A 345 8.14 -16.52 -15.68
CA MET A 345 7.55 -17.82 -16.01
C MET A 345 7.79 -18.85 -14.89
N GLY A 346 6.70 -19.40 -14.33
CA GLY A 346 6.74 -20.38 -13.25
C GLY A 346 6.91 -19.82 -11.83
N MET A 347 7.03 -18.50 -11.66
CA MET A 347 7.05 -17.86 -10.34
C MET A 347 5.66 -17.35 -9.90
N THR A 348 5.48 -17.22 -8.58
CA THR A 348 4.24 -16.82 -7.90
C THR A 348 4.57 -16.11 -6.58
N THR A 349 3.57 -15.64 -5.82
CA THR A 349 3.78 -15.14 -4.44
C THR A 349 4.44 -16.18 -3.52
N ALA A 350 4.25 -17.47 -3.81
CA ALA A 350 4.89 -18.57 -3.07
C ALA A 350 6.41 -18.62 -3.33
N SER A 351 6.89 -18.20 -4.50
CA SER A 351 8.32 -18.18 -4.85
C SER A 351 9.15 -17.22 -3.99
N PHE A 352 8.50 -16.26 -3.32
CA PHE A 352 9.15 -15.31 -2.40
C PHE A 352 8.82 -15.59 -0.92
N THR A 353 7.96 -16.56 -0.61
CA THR A 353 7.44 -16.80 0.74
C THR A 353 8.13 -17.97 1.44
N ASP A 354 8.94 -17.67 2.47
CA ASP A 354 9.39 -18.62 3.50
C ASP A 354 8.77 -18.21 4.85
N ARG A 355 7.95 -19.09 5.42
CA ARG A 355 7.25 -18.90 6.71
C ARG A 355 8.10 -19.27 7.92
N SER A 356 9.31 -19.81 7.70
CA SER A 356 10.30 -20.09 8.75
C SER A 356 11.31 -18.95 8.95
N PHE A 357 11.18 -17.87 8.18
CA PHE A 357 12.03 -16.68 8.28
C PHE A 357 11.54 -15.71 9.37
N PRO A 358 12.42 -15.08 10.17
CA PRO A 358 13.88 -15.18 10.14
C PRO A 358 14.37 -16.37 10.99
N ARG A 359 15.46 -17.01 10.54
CA ARG A 359 15.98 -18.23 11.18
C ARG A 359 16.73 -17.92 12.47
N VAL A 360 17.27 -16.70 12.58
CA VAL A 360 17.84 -16.15 13.81
C VAL A 360 17.28 -14.75 14.03
N HIS A 361 16.70 -14.51 15.20
CA HIS A 361 16.22 -13.20 15.61
C HIS A 361 17.37 -12.38 16.20
N ARG A 362 17.66 -11.23 15.57
CA ARG A 362 18.72 -10.29 15.94
C ARG A 362 18.19 -9.13 16.77
N THR A 363 19.04 -8.57 17.63
CA THR A 363 18.71 -7.50 18.59
C THR A 363 19.84 -6.47 18.69
N LEU A 364 19.58 -5.28 19.23
CA LEU A 364 20.69 -4.36 19.57
C LEU A 364 21.58 -4.88 20.70
N ASN A 365 21.04 -5.71 21.60
CA ASN A 365 21.72 -6.10 22.83
C ASN A 365 22.95 -6.98 22.60
N GLU A 366 22.96 -7.81 21.55
CA GLU A 366 24.10 -8.66 21.18
C GLU A 366 25.27 -7.91 20.52
N ILE A 367 25.07 -6.67 20.09
CA ILE A 367 26.09 -5.86 19.42
C ILE A 367 27.13 -5.38 20.45
N PRO A 368 28.45 -5.56 20.22
CA PRO A 368 29.49 -5.03 21.11
C PRO A 368 29.40 -3.51 21.34
N ASN A 369 29.76 -3.05 22.55
CA ASN A 369 29.61 -1.65 22.97
C ASN A 369 30.38 -0.65 22.08
N ASP A 370 31.60 -1.00 21.70
CA ASP A 370 32.44 -0.27 20.76
C ASP A 370 31.75 -0.10 19.40
N ARG A 371 31.21 -1.20 18.85
CA ARG A 371 30.48 -1.22 17.57
C ARG A 371 29.19 -0.39 17.65
N ARG A 372 28.41 -0.50 18.74
CA ARG A 372 27.24 0.35 18.99
C ARG A 372 27.63 1.84 19.05
N MET A 373 28.71 2.20 19.74
CA MET A 373 29.19 3.59 19.81
C MET A 373 29.73 4.12 18.47
N ALA A 374 30.39 3.28 17.67
CA ALA A 374 30.88 3.65 16.34
C ALA A 374 29.73 3.87 15.35
N ALA A 375 28.76 2.95 15.32
CA ALA A 375 27.55 3.06 14.52
C ALA A 375 26.72 4.30 14.92
N ARG A 376 26.52 4.52 16.23
CA ARG A 376 25.83 5.69 16.78
C ARG A 376 26.41 7.01 16.26
N ARG A 377 27.74 7.19 16.33
CA ARG A 377 28.41 8.41 15.83
C ARG A 377 28.18 8.62 14.33
N ARG A 378 28.18 7.55 13.52
CA ARG A 378 27.87 7.62 12.07
C ARG A 378 26.42 8.06 11.84
N CYS A 379 25.48 7.54 12.60
CA CYS A 379 24.07 7.94 12.54
C CYS A 379 23.87 9.41 12.96
N GLU A 380 24.50 9.84 14.05
CA GLU A 380 24.47 11.22 14.54
C GLU A 380 25.09 12.20 13.53
N GLN A 381 26.20 11.82 12.87
CA GLN A 381 26.84 12.56 11.77
C GLN A 381 26.00 12.65 10.49
N GLN A 382 24.95 11.84 10.34
CA GLN A 382 24.03 11.86 9.19
C GLN A 382 22.65 12.41 9.58
N GLY A 383 22.53 13.10 10.72
CA GLY A 383 21.31 13.77 11.14
C GLY A 383 20.15 12.84 11.52
N ILE A 384 20.44 11.56 11.81
CA ILE A 384 19.39 10.58 12.16
C ILE A 384 18.71 10.99 13.48
N SER A 385 17.37 11.01 13.46
CA SER A 385 16.56 11.40 14.60
C SER A 385 16.79 10.46 15.80
N SER A 386 16.63 10.96 17.03
CA SER A 386 16.74 10.14 18.24
C SER A 386 15.75 8.97 18.27
N ARG A 387 14.60 9.09 17.59
CA ARG A 387 13.57 8.05 17.44
C ARG A 387 13.91 6.96 16.41
N ASP A 388 14.81 7.24 15.47
CA ASP A 388 15.23 6.30 14.42
C ASP A 388 16.68 5.79 14.62
N MET A 389 17.37 6.36 15.62
CA MET A 389 18.77 6.14 15.96
C MET A 389 19.10 4.66 16.18
N ASN A 390 18.26 3.91 16.89
CA ASN A 390 18.52 2.50 17.18
C ASN A 390 18.37 1.60 15.95
N GLY A 391 17.43 1.90 15.05
CA GLY A 391 17.36 1.24 13.74
C GLY A 391 18.63 1.49 12.93
N CYS A 392 19.06 2.76 12.83
CA CYS A 392 20.33 3.09 12.17
C CYS A 392 21.57 2.40 12.80
N ILE A 393 21.62 2.27 14.14
CA ILE A 393 22.69 1.53 14.83
C ILE A 393 22.65 0.05 14.45
N PHE A 394 21.46 -0.54 14.32
CA PHE A 394 21.24 -1.93 13.94
C PHE A 394 21.66 -2.17 12.48
N ASP A 395 21.12 -1.39 11.53
CA ASP A 395 21.49 -1.31 10.11
C ASP A 395 23.02 -1.21 9.91
N ASN A 396 23.65 -0.19 10.51
CA ASN A 396 25.07 0.08 10.32
C ASN A 396 25.96 -0.96 11.02
N SER A 397 25.50 -1.55 12.14
CA SER A 397 26.23 -2.61 12.81
C SER A 397 26.17 -3.91 12.02
N HIS A 398 24.99 -4.44 11.72
CA HIS A 398 24.82 -5.80 11.19
C HIS A 398 25.06 -5.93 9.68
N LEU A 399 24.78 -4.87 8.92
CA LEU A 399 24.81 -4.87 7.46
C LEU A 399 25.79 -3.84 6.87
N ASN A 400 26.44 -3.02 7.71
CA ASN A 400 27.25 -1.86 7.29
C ASN A 400 26.49 -0.95 6.32
N LEU A 401 25.17 -0.83 6.51
CA LEU A 401 24.33 0.07 5.75
C LEU A 401 24.67 1.52 6.11
N ASN A 402 24.87 2.36 5.10
CA ASN A 402 25.00 3.80 5.31
C ASN A 402 23.69 4.32 5.93
N PRO A 403 23.75 5.16 6.99
CA PRO A 403 22.58 5.84 7.51
C PRO A 403 21.79 6.53 6.40
N GLU A 404 20.47 6.63 6.57
CA GLU A 404 19.58 7.38 5.68
C GLU A 404 18.58 8.17 6.53
N PRO A 405 18.60 9.52 6.51
CA PRO A 405 17.59 10.31 7.19
C PRO A 405 16.20 10.04 6.58
N THR A 406 15.14 10.44 7.29
CA THR A 406 13.80 10.47 6.66
C THR A 406 13.87 11.42 5.46
N PRO A 407 13.59 10.96 4.23
CA PRO A 407 13.77 11.79 3.05
C PRO A 407 12.73 12.90 3.01
N VAL A 408 13.17 14.09 2.59
CA VAL A 408 12.23 15.13 2.15
C VAL A 408 11.60 14.66 0.83
N ILE A 409 10.29 14.88 0.74
CA ILE A 409 9.49 14.68 -0.47
C ILE A 409 9.04 16.08 -0.87
N ASP A 410 9.71 16.61 -1.88
CA ASP A 410 9.53 17.95 -2.41
C ASP A 410 8.27 17.95 -3.28
N ASP A 411 7.32 18.87 -3.04
CA ASP A 411 6.12 18.98 -3.88
C ASP A 411 6.48 19.74 -5.16
N PRO A 412 6.38 19.15 -6.37
CA PRO A 412 6.73 19.81 -7.60
C PRO A 412 5.80 20.97 -7.97
N SER A 413 4.67 21.15 -7.26
CA SER A 413 3.80 22.32 -7.40
C SER A 413 4.25 23.54 -6.57
N GLU A 414 5.08 23.33 -5.54
CA GLU A 414 5.47 24.40 -4.61
C GLU A 414 6.24 25.52 -5.34
N GLY A 415 5.71 26.74 -5.28
CA GLY A 415 6.32 27.91 -5.91
C GLY A 415 6.24 27.96 -7.44
N ILE A 416 5.44 27.10 -8.10
CA ILE A 416 5.16 27.24 -9.54
C ILE A 416 4.51 28.61 -9.81
N ILE A 417 5.08 29.31 -10.79
CA ILE A 417 4.45 30.49 -11.41
C ILE A 417 4.07 30.09 -12.84
N LEU A 418 2.78 29.82 -13.05
CA LEU A 418 2.25 29.43 -14.36
C LEU A 418 2.46 30.55 -15.37
N LYS A 419 3.09 30.22 -16.50
CA LYS A 419 3.26 31.13 -17.64
C LYS A 419 2.07 30.99 -18.58
N PRO A 420 1.55 32.10 -19.18
CA PRO A 420 0.49 32.02 -20.18
C PRO A 420 0.91 31.15 -21.38
N VAL A 421 0.14 30.10 -21.65
CA VAL A 421 0.30 29.28 -22.87
C VAL A 421 -0.60 29.90 -23.94
N ARG A 422 -0.05 30.12 -25.15
CA ARG A 422 -0.78 30.67 -26.31
C ARG A 422 -1.06 29.64 -27.39
N GLU A 423 -0.32 28.55 -27.38
CA GLU A 423 -0.37 27.46 -28.37
C GLU A 423 -0.38 26.15 -27.60
N PRO A 424 -1.46 25.36 -27.63
CA PRO A 424 -1.49 24.02 -27.07
C PRO A 424 -0.42 23.15 -27.76
N LYS A 425 0.46 22.49 -26.99
CA LYS A 425 1.54 21.64 -27.50
C LYS A 425 1.60 20.32 -26.71
N PRO A 426 1.51 19.15 -27.36
CA PRO A 426 1.48 17.86 -26.67
C PRO A 426 2.65 17.70 -25.69
N ASN A 427 2.33 17.45 -24.43
CA ASN A 427 3.26 17.05 -23.39
C ASN A 427 2.86 15.65 -22.90
N VAL A 428 3.11 14.68 -23.77
CA VAL A 428 2.81 13.26 -23.57
C VAL A 428 4.10 12.45 -23.43
N ASN A 429 3.99 11.18 -23.04
CA ASN A 429 5.13 10.27 -23.10
C ASN A 429 5.59 10.13 -24.57
N GLN A 430 6.90 9.99 -24.79
CA GLN A 430 7.39 9.58 -26.10
C GLN A 430 6.91 8.16 -26.39
N GLU A 431 6.45 7.90 -27.62
CA GLU A 431 6.11 6.55 -28.05
C GLU A 431 7.33 5.64 -27.96
N ILE A 432 7.15 4.45 -27.39
CA ILE A 432 8.21 3.43 -27.37
C ILE A 432 8.21 2.76 -28.73
N GLU A 433 9.08 3.22 -29.63
CA GLU A 433 9.36 2.53 -30.88
C GLU A 433 9.75 1.07 -30.58
N GLN A 434 8.97 0.12 -31.11
CA GLN A 434 9.23 -1.31 -30.89
C GLN A 434 10.32 -1.80 -31.84
N GLU A 435 11.57 -1.45 -31.55
CA GLU A 435 12.73 -1.99 -32.25
C GLU A 435 12.73 -3.52 -32.20
N GLY A 436 12.60 -4.17 -33.37
CA GLY A 436 12.99 -5.56 -33.55
C GLY A 436 11.96 -6.66 -33.26
N ARG A 437 10.74 -6.56 -33.82
CA ARG A 437 9.94 -7.79 -34.12
C ARG A 437 9.63 -8.03 -35.60
N ASP A 438 9.50 -6.98 -36.41
CA ASP A 438 9.27 -7.11 -37.85
C ASP A 438 10.59 -7.17 -38.63
N ASN A 439 11.36 -8.24 -38.41
CA ASN A 439 12.54 -8.54 -39.23
C ASN A 439 12.81 -10.05 -39.43
N GLN A 440 11.73 -10.84 -39.56
CA GLN A 440 11.77 -12.08 -40.32
C GLN A 440 10.38 -12.49 -40.83
N VAL A 441 10.18 -12.31 -42.14
CA VAL A 441 9.33 -13.03 -43.13
C VAL A 441 8.88 -12.02 -44.20
N GLU A 442 9.79 -11.69 -45.12
CA GLU A 442 9.35 -11.37 -46.47
C GLU A 442 8.81 -12.66 -47.12
N GLY A 443 7.72 -12.56 -47.87
CA GLY A 443 7.33 -13.64 -48.80
C GLY A 443 6.17 -14.54 -48.41
N ARG A 444 5.04 -14.00 -47.91
CA ARG A 444 3.73 -14.60 -48.25
C ARG A 444 2.62 -13.57 -48.42
N ARG A 445 1.84 -13.74 -49.49
CA ARG A 445 0.73 -12.84 -49.86
C ARG A 445 -0.40 -12.95 -48.84
N VAL A 446 -1.01 -11.82 -48.52
CA VAL A 446 -2.34 -11.77 -47.90
C VAL A 446 -3.33 -12.47 -48.83
N LEU A 447 -4.09 -13.44 -48.31
CA LEU A 447 -5.20 -14.07 -49.01
C LEU A 447 -6.50 -13.73 -48.28
N THR A 448 -7.30 -12.86 -48.90
CA THR A 448 -8.68 -12.60 -48.50
C THR A 448 -9.51 -13.88 -48.66
N PRO A 449 -10.41 -14.24 -47.73
CA PRO A 449 -11.29 -15.38 -47.91
C PRO A 449 -12.26 -15.18 -49.09
N LEU A 450 -12.40 -16.21 -49.93
CA LEU A 450 -13.47 -16.33 -50.93
C LEU A 450 -14.33 -17.57 -50.60
N PRO A 451 -15.60 -17.61 -51.05
CA PRO A 451 -16.62 -18.47 -50.45
C PRO A 451 -16.48 -19.96 -50.80
N ILE A 452 -17.15 -20.79 -50.00
CA ILE A 452 -17.19 -22.25 -50.10
C ILE A 452 -18.33 -22.67 -51.03
N GLU A 453 -18.06 -23.57 -51.98
CA GLU A 453 -19.09 -24.34 -52.71
C GLU A 453 -19.04 -25.83 -52.30
N GLU A 454 -20.20 -26.51 -52.33
CA GLU A 454 -20.32 -27.92 -51.94
C GLU A 454 -20.04 -28.90 -53.10
N PRO A 455 -19.34 -30.03 -52.85
CA PRO A 455 -19.05 -31.02 -53.88
C PRO A 455 -20.24 -31.95 -54.16
N LYS A 456 -20.48 -32.27 -55.44
CA LYS A 456 -21.54 -33.19 -55.88
C LYS A 456 -21.06 -34.63 -56.10
N ASP A 457 -21.82 -35.54 -55.50
CA ASP A 457 -22.02 -36.96 -55.84
C ASP A 457 -20.88 -38.00 -55.68
N LYS A 458 -21.31 -39.27 -55.59
CA LYS A 458 -20.55 -40.48 -55.17
C LYS A 458 -20.74 -41.61 -56.19
N PRO A 459 -19.81 -42.58 -56.30
CA PRO A 459 -20.02 -43.92 -55.67
C PRO A 459 -18.69 -44.62 -55.25
N ARG A 460 -18.58 -45.87 -54.77
CA ARG A 460 -19.33 -46.75 -53.81
C ARG A 460 -18.49 -48.05 -53.59
N PHE A 461 -18.44 -48.62 -52.36
CA PHE A 461 -18.15 -50.02 -51.84
C PHE A 461 -17.69 -51.15 -52.82
N GLU A 462 -16.98 -52.26 -52.50
CA GLU A 462 -16.61 -53.08 -51.29
C GLU A 462 -15.51 -54.13 -51.67
N GLU A 463 -14.97 -55.13 -50.93
CA GLU A 463 -14.91 -55.63 -49.52
C GLU A 463 -13.57 -56.42 -49.37
N ARG A 464 -12.88 -56.44 -48.21
CA ARG A 464 -12.22 -57.67 -47.70
C ARG A 464 -11.86 -57.65 -46.20
N LYS A 465 -11.89 -58.83 -45.56
CA LYS A 465 -11.71 -59.07 -44.11
C LYS A 465 -10.39 -59.79 -43.73
N GLU A 466 -9.95 -59.50 -42.51
CA GLU A 466 -9.39 -60.34 -41.41
C GLU A 466 -8.75 -61.73 -41.69
N PRO A 467 -7.74 -62.14 -40.88
CA PRO A 467 -8.03 -62.91 -39.65
C PRO A 467 -7.11 -62.64 -38.42
N THR A 468 -7.09 -63.58 -37.46
CA THR A 468 -7.00 -63.40 -35.99
C THR A 468 -5.66 -63.68 -35.26
N THR A 469 -5.69 -63.35 -33.97
CA THR A 469 -4.75 -63.51 -32.83
C THR A 469 -4.05 -64.85 -32.56
N GLU A 470 -2.83 -64.81 -32.02
CA GLU A 470 -2.37 -65.33 -30.68
C GLU A 470 -0.98 -64.71 -30.39
N ARG A 471 -0.53 -64.27 -29.19
CA ARG A 471 -0.54 -64.70 -27.77
C ARG A 471 0.73 -65.45 -27.32
N THR A 472 1.72 -64.73 -26.80
CA THR A 472 2.80 -65.27 -25.93
C THR A 472 3.20 -64.27 -24.84
N THR A 473 3.82 -64.75 -23.76
CA THR A 473 4.01 -64.02 -22.48
C THR A 473 5.47 -63.58 -22.20
N PRO A 474 5.68 -62.41 -21.59
CA PRO A 474 6.87 -62.12 -20.77
C PRO A 474 6.73 -62.70 -19.35
N ALA A 475 7.85 -63.01 -18.69
CA ALA A 475 7.88 -63.60 -17.35
C ALA A 475 8.06 -62.57 -16.21
N SER A 476 7.90 -63.03 -14.97
CA SER A 476 7.94 -62.23 -13.74
C SER A 476 9.32 -61.61 -13.42
N VAL A 477 9.33 -60.34 -13.02
CA VAL A 477 10.36 -59.72 -12.18
C VAL A 477 9.65 -58.96 -11.06
N ALA A 478 10.13 -59.08 -9.82
CA ALA A 478 9.37 -58.73 -8.63
C ALA A 478 9.49 -57.26 -8.18
N THR A 479 8.36 -56.66 -7.81
CA THR A 479 8.30 -55.38 -7.08
C THR A 479 8.67 -55.59 -5.61
N PRO A 480 9.54 -54.76 -4.99
CA PRO A 480 9.82 -54.86 -3.56
C PRO A 480 8.61 -54.43 -2.71
N ALA A 481 8.34 -55.18 -1.64
CA ALA A 481 7.20 -54.96 -0.75
C ALA A 481 7.47 -53.89 0.34
N PRO A 482 6.43 -53.22 0.87
CA PRO A 482 6.60 -52.25 1.96
C PRO A 482 7.00 -52.93 3.27
N VAL A 483 8.04 -52.41 3.92
CA VAL A 483 8.54 -52.91 5.21
C VAL A 483 7.53 -52.63 6.32
N ARG A 484 7.15 -53.67 7.07
CA ARG A 484 6.26 -53.55 8.25
C ARG A 484 7.09 -53.27 9.52
N THR A 485 6.56 -52.44 10.40
CA THR A 485 7.14 -52.10 11.70
C THR A 485 7.07 -53.28 12.69
N PRO A 486 8.10 -53.53 13.50
CA PRO A 486 8.00 -54.30 14.74
C PRO A 486 7.46 -53.41 15.88
N ALA A 487 6.46 -53.88 16.62
CA ALA A 487 5.98 -53.20 17.82
C ALA A 487 6.57 -53.85 19.08
N PRO A 488 7.08 -53.08 20.08
CA PRO A 488 7.47 -53.62 21.38
C PRO A 488 6.23 -54.03 22.19
N ALA A 489 6.37 -55.08 22.99
CA ALA A 489 5.22 -55.76 23.62
C ALA A 489 4.63 -55.00 24.81
N ARG A 490 3.29 -55.05 24.95
CA ARG A 490 2.55 -54.58 26.12
C ARG A 490 2.19 -55.77 27.02
N THR A 491 2.94 -55.97 28.10
CA THR A 491 2.60 -56.95 29.14
C THR A 491 1.48 -56.44 30.05
N THR A 492 0.58 -57.32 30.46
CA THR A 492 -0.40 -57.07 31.52
C THR A 492 -0.82 -58.40 32.13
N PRO A 493 -0.81 -58.54 33.46
CA PRO A 493 -1.79 -59.43 34.08
C PRO A 493 -2.43 -58.89 35.37
N THR A 494 -3.64 -59.40 35.62
CA THR A 494 -4.32 -59.57 36.93
C THR A 494 -4.72 -58.35 37.77
N ARG A 495 -6.04 -58.17 37.84
CA ARG A 495 -6.81 -57.44 38.87
C ARG A 495 -7.06 -58.34 40.09
N LYS A 496 -6.70 -57.89 41.30
CA LYS A 496 -7.23 -58.38 42.59
C LYS A 496 -7.45 -57.19 43.53
N THR A 497 -8.72 -56.80 43.73
CA THR A 497 -9.54 -57.00 44.94
C THR A 497 -9.38 -55.91 46.00
N THR A 498 -10.48 -55.18 46.23
CA THR A 498 -10.72 -54.29 47.38
C THR A 498 -10.63 -55.05 48.71
N PRO A 499 -10.41 -54.33 49.82
CA PRO A 499 -11.48 -54.32 50.83
C PRO A 499 -11.94 -52.91 51.23
N SER A 500 -13.16 -52.83 51.74
CA SER A 500 -13.76 -51.64 52.37
C SER A 500 -14.19 -52.00 53.80
N VAL A 501 -14.73 -51.02 54.54
CA VAL A 501 -15.61 -51.10 55.73
C VAL A 501 -15.02 -50.59 57.08
N ARG A 502 -15.57 -49.43 57.51
CA ARG A 502 -15.73 -48.91 58.90
C ARG A 502 -14.44 -48.51 59.67
N THR A 503 -14.48 -47.64 60.69
CA THR A 503 -15.63 -47.03 61.41
C THR A 503 -15.36 -45.56 61.79
N SER A 504 -16.42 -44.74 61.88
CA SER A 504 -16.41 -43.43 62.57
C SER A 504 -16.37 -43.59 64.11
N PRO A 505 -16.15 -42.49 64.86
CA PRO A 505 -17.31 -41.92 65.59
C PRO A 505 -17.45 -40.39 65.44
N THR A 506 -18.56 -39.84 65.96
CA THR A 506 -19.02 -38.46 65.75
C THR A 506 -19.29 -37.73 67.07
N ILE A 507 -18.78 -36.50 67.24
CA ILE A 507 -19.27 -35.48 68.19
C ILE A 507 -19.16 -34.11 67.50
N THR A 508 -20.23 -33.56 66.89
CA THR A 508 -21.31 -32.69 67.45
C THR A 508 -21.00 -31.18 67.39
N LYS A 509 -21.93 -30.40 66.83
CA LYS A 509 -21.87 -28.93 66.62
C LYS A 509 -22.42 -28.12 67.82
N PRO A 510 -22.06 -26.84 67.92
CA PRO A 510 -23.06 -25.76 68.15
C PRO A 510 -23.43 -24.92 66.90
N LYS A 511 -24.47 -24.08 67.05
CA LYS A 511 -25.03 -23.18 66.00
C LYS A 511 -24.28 -21.82 65.92
N PRO A 512 -24.42 -21.04 64.82
CA PRO A 512 -23.91 -19.67 64.72
C PRO A 512 -24.84 -18.64 65.39
N SER A 513 -24.29 -17.47 65.73
CA SER A 513 -25.04 -16.30 66.24
C SER A 513 -25.26 -15.23 65.16
N ARG A 514 -26.11 -14.24 65.44
CA ARG A 514 -26.60 -13.21 64.51
C ARG A 514 -25.86 -11.88 64.59
N THR A 515 -25.57 -11.33 63.41
CA THR A 515 -25.85 -9.95 62.97
C THR A 515 -25.67 -8.79 63.97
N THR A 516 -24.68 -7.94 63.67
CA THR A 516 -24.79 -6.47 63.84
C THR A 516 -24.33 -5.78 62.55
N THR A 517 -24.92 -4.61 62.26
CA THR A 517 -24.78 -3.89 60.98
C THR A 517 -23.90 -2.63 61.13
N PRO A 518 -23.16 -2.23 60.08
CA PRO A 518 -22.89 -0.81 59.83
C PRO A 518 -23.70 -0.26 58.64
N SER A 519 -23.89 1.06 58.58
CA SER A 519 -24.91 1.69 57.73
C SER A 519 -24.56 1.81 56.24
N ARG A 520 -25.61 1.87 55.42
CA ARG A 520 -25.60 2.16 53.98
C ARG A 520 -25.50 3.67 53.76
N SER A 521 -24.42 4.16 53.16
CA SER A 521 -24.30 5.56 52.75
C SER A 521 -25.05 5.85 51.44
N THR A 522 -25.73 6.99 51.39
CA THR A 522 -26.55 7.44 50.25
C THR A 522 -25.70 8.14 49.19
N PRO A 523 -25.89 7.89 47.88
CA PRO A 523 -25.31 8.75 46.84
C PRO A 523 -26.11 10.06 46.74
N THR A 524 -25.48 11.18 47.09
CA THR A 524 -26.12 12.51 47.03
C THR A 524 -26.19 13.04 45.61
N ARG A 525 -27.38 13.50 45.22
CA ARG A 525 -27.68 14.18 43.94
C ARG A 525 -26.88 15.48 43.80
N VAL A 526 -26.03 15.57 42.78
CA VAL A 526 -25.36 16.83 42.37
C VAL A 526 -26.11 17.43 41.18
N THR A 527 -26.29 18.76 41.19
CA THR A 527 -27.04 19.53 40.19
C THR A 527 -26.17 20.04 39.05
N THR A 528 -26.78 20.22 37.87
CA THR A 528 -26.16 20.80 36.68
C THR A 528 -25.95 22.33 36.81
N PRO A 529 -24.78 22.85 36.40
CA PRO A 529 -24.63 24.23 35.95
C PRO A 529 -25.01 24.40 34.46
N ARG A 530 -25.05 25.64 33.99
CA ARG A 530 -25.70 26.05 32.72
C ARG A 530 -24.69 26.49 31.65
N ARG A 531 -25.04 26.20 30.38
CA ARG A 531 -24.37 26.64 29.14
C ARG A 531 -24.00 28.13 29.15
N SER A 532 -22.75 28.44 28.79
CA SER A 532 -22.27 29.78 28.44
C SER A 532 -21.71 29.78 27.01
N THR A 533 -21.70 30.94 26.35
CA THR A 533 -21.32 31.12 24.94
C THR A 533 -19.88 31.62 24.78
N PRO A 534 -19.17 31.27 23.69
CA PRO A 534 -17.90 31.89 23.35
C PRO A 534 -18.08 33.37 22.95
N SER A 535 -17.18 34.24 23.42
CA SER A 535 -17.07 35.63 22.97
C SER A 535 -15.80 35.81 22.14
N ALA A 536 -15.83 36.70 21.14
CA ALA A 536 -14.76 36.86 20.17
C ALA A 536 -13.42 37.35 20.76
N PRO A 537 -12.26 36.94 20.20
CA PRO A 537 -10.95 37.39 20.66
C PRO A 537 -10.69 38.86 20.31
N ARG A 538 -10.37 39.67 21.34
CA ARG A 538 -10.00 41.08 21.18
C ARG A 538 -8.49 41.21 20.92
N ARG A 539 -8.11 41.93 19.86
CA ARG A 539 -6.71 42.23 19.51
C ARG A 539 -5.92 42.79 20.71
N THR A 540 -4.72 42.26 20.94
CA THR A 540 -3.64 42.93 21.68
C THR A 540 -2.60 43.48 20.69
N ALA A 541 -1.97 44.61 21.04
CA ALA A 541 -0.97 45.27 20.21
C ALA A 541 0.46 44.81 20.60
N PRO A 542 1.44 44.81 19.67
CA PRO A 542 2.80 44.37 19.95
C PRO A 542 3.57 45.37 20.83
N SER A 543 4.37 44.86 21.76
CA SER A 543 5.30 45.64 22.57
C SER A 543 6.59 45.94 21.79
N ARG A 544 7.10 47.17 21.94
CA ARG A 544 8.28 47.69 21.23
C ARG A 544 9.57 47.39 22.00
N PRO A 545 10.60 46.77 21.40
CA PRO A 545 11.90 46.61 22.05
C PRO A 545 12.68 47.94 22.11
N THR A 546 13.38 48.17 23.22
CA THR A 546 14.34 49.28 23.40
C THR A 546 15.74 48.88 22.94
N PRO A 547 16.55 49.81 22.39
CA PRO A 547 17.85 49.48 21.80
C PRO A 547 18.97 49.37 22.83
N SER A 548 19.84 48.36 22.66
CA SER A 548 21.14 48.26 23.34
C SER A 548 22.19 49.12 22.62
N LYS A 549 23.10 49.74 23.39
CA LYS A 549 24.25 50.49 22.83
C LYS A 549 25.41 49.54 22.49
N PRO A 550 26.18 49.80 21.42
CA PRO A 550 27.37 49.02 21.09
C PRO A 550 28.60 49.45 21.89
N THR A 551 29.51 48.51 22.10
CA THR A 551 30.87 48.74 22.64
C THR A 551 31.89 48.47 21.52
N PRO A 552 32.91 49.33 21.30
CA PRO A 552 33.75 49.24 20.11
C PRO A 552 34.73 48.06 20.15
N SER A 553 34.79 47.30 19.05
CA SER A 553 35.88 46.34 18.79
C SER A 553 37.05 47.04 18.10
N ARG A 554 38.28 46.59 18.41
CA ARG A 554 39.54 47.23 18.00
C ARG A 554 40.15 46.52 16.81
N SER A 555 40.35 47.23 15.71
CA SER A 555 40.92 46.68 14.47
C SER A 555 42.42 46.39 14.58
N ILE A 556 42.86 45.32 13.91
CA ILE A 556 44.26 45.01 13.60
C ILE A 556 44.32 44.75 12.08
N PRO A 557 45.19 45.44 11.32
CA PRO A 557 45.22 45.33 9.86
C PRO A 557 45.99 44.10 9.39
N SER A 558 45.48 43.42 8.36
CA SER A 558 46.27 42.49 7.56
C SER A 558 47.19 43.28 6.62
N ARG A 559 48.44 42.82 6.47
CA ARG A 559 49.47 43.43 5.62
C ARG A 559 49.66 42.53 4.40
N GLY A 560 49.46 43.05 3.20
CA GLY A 560 49.47 42.25 1.97
C GLY A 560 50.86 42.07 1.35
N GLY A 561 50.95 41.11 0.43
CA GLY A 561 51.89 41.13 -0.70
C GLY A 561 53.23 40.41 -0.52
N ARG A 562 53.26 39.12 -0.89
CA ARG A 562 54.07 38.66 -2.04
C ARG A 562 53.52 37.36 -2.60
#